data_AF-A0A961N6I1-F1
#
_entry.id   AF-A0A961N6I1-F1
#
_cell.length_a   1.000
_cell.length_b   1.000
_cell.length_c   1.000
_cell.angle_alpha   90.00
_cell.angle_beta   90.00
_cell.angle_gamma   90.00
#
_symmetry.space_group_name_H-M   'P 1'
#
loop_
_entity.id
_entity.type
_entity.pdbx_description
1 polymer ?
#
loop_
_entity_poly.entity_id
_entity_poly.type
_entity_poly.pdbx_seq_one_letter_code
_entity_poly.pdbx_strand_id
1 'polypeptide(L)'
;MLLVAVAAAVSASLASCSIPIADLPAIGVPADAPARPKDPGSFPAVHDMPPDRSEPALARDDQARIETELEAARDRQARAAAAANAADAPKSSARPNNGNR
;
A
#
# COMPACT_ATOMS: atom_id res chain seq x y z
N MET A 1 10.47 -22.15 10.99
CA MET A 1 9.11 -22.03 11.58
C MET A 1 8.87 -20.63 12.15
N LEU A 2 9.66 -20.14 13.11
CA LEU A 2 9.51 -18.78 13.68
C LEU A 2 9.65 -17.65 12.63
N LEU A 3 10.64 -17.75 11.73
CA LEU A 3 10.87 -16.79 10.64
C LEU A 3 9.70 -16.71 9.65
N VAL A 4 9.01 -17.84 9.40
CA VAL A 4 7.83 -17.89 8.52
C VAL A 4 6.62 -17.27 9.22
N ALA A 5 6.48 -17.47 10.53
CA ALA A 5 5.40 -16.86 11.32
C ALA A 5 5.53 -15.32 11.39
N VAL A 6 6.75 -14.80 11.54
CA VAL A 6 7.00 -13.35 11.54
C VAL A 6 6.75 -12.75 10.16
N ALA A 7 7.22 -13.41 9.09
CA ALA A 7 6.95 -12.96 7.73
C ALA A 7 5.44 -12.95 7.39
N ALA A 8 4.68 -13.95 7.87
CA ALA A 8 3.24 -14.02 7.69
C ALA A 8 2.48 -12.94 8.49
N ALA A 9 2.94 -12.57 9.69
CA ALA A 9 2.32 -11.53 10.49
C ALA A 9 2.51 -10.12 9.87
N VAL A 10 3.68 -9.86 9.28
CA VAL A 10 3.97 -8.59 8.60
C VAL A 10 3.14 -8.47 7.32
N SER A 11 3.07 -9.51 6.48
CA SER A 11 2.29 -9.47 5.25
C SER A 11 0.78 -9.31 5.49
N ALA A 12 0.24 -9.90 6.55
CA ALA A 12 -1.17 -9.74 6.94
C ALA A 12 -1.52 -8.28 7.27
N SER A 13 -0.58 -7.52 7.86
CA SER A 13 -0.79 -6.11 8.19
C SER A 13 -0.86 -5.23 6.93
N LEU A 14 -0.05 -5.53 5.91
CA LEU A 14 -0.05 -4.81 4.63
C LEU A 14 -1.24 -5.20 3.73
N ALA A 15 -1.74 -6.43 3.82
CA ALA A 15 -2.91 -6.89 3.06
C ALA A 15 -4.25 -6.31 3.57
N SER A 16 -4.25 -5.67 4.74
CA SER A 16 -5.46 -5.08 5.34
C SER A 16 -6.13 -4.01 4.48
N CYS A 17 -5.38 -3.29 3.64
CA CYS A 17 -5.92 -2.21 2.81
C CYS A 17 -6.56 -2.67 1.50
N SER A 18 -6.46 -3.96 1.13
CA SER A 18 -7.03 -4.49 -0.12
C SER A 18 -8.33 -5.28 0.09
N ILE A 19 -8.90 -5.24 1.29
CA ILE A 19 -10.11 -5.99 1.60
C ILE A 19 -11.31 -5.26 0.98
N PRO A 20 -12.03 -5.85 -0.01
CA PRO A 20 -13.23 -5.25 -0.55
C PRO A 20 -14.30 -5.18 0.53
N ILE A 21 -14.55 -3.98 1.05
CA ILE A 21 -15.56 -3.70 2.10
C ILE A 21 -16.97 -4.12 1.64
N ALA A 22 -17.19 -4.23 0.32
CA ALA A 22 -18.45 -4.65 -0.27
C ALA A 22 -18.91 -6.07 0.13
N ASP A 23 -17.96 -6.95 0.48
CA ASP A 23 -18.20 -8.38 0.74
C ASP A 23 -18.11 -8.80 2.22
N LEU A 24 -17.93 -7.85 3.16
CA LEU A 24 -17.89 -8.18 4.59
C LEU A 24 -19.30 -8.14 5.19
N PRO A 25 -19.91 -9.30 5.52
CA PRO A 25 -21.13 -9.29 6.31
C PRO A 25 -20.82 -8.72 7.70
N ALA A 26 -21.54 -7.67 8.10
CA ALA A 26 -21.47 -6.99 9.41
C ALA A 26 -20.48 -5.83 9.59
N ILE A 27 -19.73 -5.38 8.57
CA ILE A 27 -19.01 -4.10 8.65
C ILE A 27 -19.77 -3.04 7.84
N GLY A 28 -20.28 -2.01 8.51
CA GLY A 28 -20.89 -0.82 7.87
C GLY A 28 -22.42 -0.87 7.67
N VAL A 29 -23.10 -1.91 8.15
CA VAL A 29 -24.56 -2.04 8.06
C VAL A 29 -25.13 -2.09 9.49
N PRO A 30 -25.82 -1.04 9.98
CA PRO A 30 -26.45 -1.08 11.31
C PRO A 30 -27.46 -2.23 11.40
N ALA A 31 -27.72 -2.74 12.60
CA ALA A 31 -28.65 -3.86 12.80
C ALA A 31 -30.06 -3.61 12.23
N ASP A 32 -30.45 -2.34 12.11
CA ASP A 32 -31.72 -1.88 11.56
C ASP A 32 -31.65 -1.49 10.07
N ALA A 33 -30.52 -1.74 9.39
CA ALA A 33 -30.43 -1.39 7.98
C ALA A 33 -31.37 -2.27 7.15
N PRO A 34 -32.16 -1.68 6.23
CA PRO A 34 -32.95 -2.43 5.29
C PRO A 34 -32.08 -3.42 4.51
N ALA A 35 -32.61 -4.63 4.27
CA ALA A 35 -31.94 -5.61 3.44
C ALA A 35 -31.58 -4.97 2.09
N ARG A 36 -30.33 -5.14 1.65
CA ARG A 36 -29.87 -4.62 0.36
C ARG A 36 -30.86 -5.09 -0.72
N PRO A 37 -31.49 -4.16 -1.47
CA PRO A 37 -32.41 -4.52 -2.54
C PRO A 37 -31.73 -5.51 -3.49
N LYS A 38 -32.45 -6.57 -3.87
CA LYS A 38 -31.97 -7.56 -4.85
C LYS A 38 -31.85 -6.95 -6.26
N ASP A 39 -32.59 -5.88 -6.49
CA ASP A 39 -32.56 -5.08 -7.70
C ASP A 39 -31.76 -3.79 -7.40
N PRO A 40 -30.62 -3.55 -8.06
CA PRO A 40 -29.81 -2.35 -7.86
C PRO A 40 -30.52 -1.05 -8.28
N GLY A 41 -31.72 -1.13 -8.87
CA GLY A 41 -32.43 0.01 -9.44
C GLY A 41 -31.80 0.46 -10.75
N SER A 42 -32.41 1.46 -11.39
CA SER A 42 -31.77 2.12 -12.52
C SER A 42 -30.52 2.81 -11.99
N PHE A 43 -29.34 2.35 -12.42
CA PHE A 43 -28.15 3.15 -12.29
C PHE A 43 -28.43 4.54 -12.89
N PRO A 44 -27.83 5.62 -12.35
CA PRO A 44 -27.66 6.84 -13.12
C PRO A 44 -27.15 6.46 -14.51
N ALA A 45 -27.46 7.23 -15.56
CA ALA A 45 -26.92 6.94 -16.89
C ALA A 45 -25.38 6.90 -16.81
N VAL A 46 -24.80 5.72 -16.61
CA VAL A 46 -23.37 5.49 -16.38
C VAL A 46 -22.53 5.82 -17.62
N HIS A 47 -23.21 6.13 -18.73
CA HIS A 47 -22.65 6.57 -19.99
C HIS A 47 -22.69 8.09 -20.16
N ASP A 48 -23.37 8.83 -19.27
CA ASP A 48 -23.28 10.27 -19.21
C ASP A 48 -22.02 10.62 -18.40
N MET A 49 -20.91 10.76 -19.12
CA MET A 49 -19.67 11.24 -18.54
C MET A 49 -19.94 12.59 -17.87
N PRO A 50 -19.55 12.78 -16.59
CA PRO A 50 -19.65 14.09 -15.97
C PRO A 50 -18.91 15.12 -16.84
N PRO A 51 -19.43 16.36 -16.92
CA PRO A 51 -18.81 17.40 -17.73
C PRO A 51 -17.34 17.57 -17.33
N ASP A 52 -16.51 17.92 -18.31
CA ASP A 52 -15.10 18.17 -18.07
C ASP A 52 -14.93 19.23 -16.97
N ARG A 53 -13.93 19.00 -16.11
CA ARG A 53 -13.60 19.94 -15.05
C ARG A 53 -13.11 21.24 -15.70
N SER A 54 -13.77 22.35 -15.35
CA SER A 54 -13.41 23.68 -15.84
C SER A 54 -12.05 24.14 -15.31
N GLU A 55 -11.69 23.70 -14.10
CA GLU A 55 -10.45 24.08 -13.43
C GLU A 55 -9.46 22.89 -13.39
N PRO A 56 -8.16 23.16 -13.52
CA PRO A 56 -7.15 22.15 -13.30
C PRO A 56 -7.21 21.66 -11.86
N ALA A 57 -7.01 20.37 -11.65
CA ALA A 57 -7.05 19.76 -10.32
C ALA A 57 -5.97 20.34 -9.37
N LEU A 58 -4.88 20.88 -9.93
CA LEU A 58 -3.81 21.53 -9.19
C LEU A 58 -3.13 22.58 -10.09
N ALA A 59 -2.69 23.69 -9.50
CA ALA A 59 -1.84 24.66 -10.19
C ALA A 59 -0.51 24.01 -10.59
N ARG A 60 0.08 24.45 -11.71
CA ARG A 60 1.33 23.86 -12.23
C ARG A 60 2.50 24.00 -11.26
N ASP A 61 2.59 25.12 -10.56
CA ASP A 61 3.65 25.37 -9.59
C ASP A 61 3.52 24.46 -8.37
N ASP A 62 2.29 24.24 -7.90
CA ASP A 62 2.03 23.30 -6.81
C ASP A 62 2.35 21.86 -7.23
N GLN A 63 2.05 21.49 -8.48
CA GLN A 63 2.39 20.18 -9.02
C GLN A 63 3.92 19.96 -9.04
N ALA A 64 4.69 20.93 -9.55
CA ALA A 64 6.15 20.85 -9.60
C ALA A 64 6.78 20.74 -8.20
N ARG A 65 6.23 21.47 -7.21
CA ARG A 65 6.67 21.37 -5.82
C ARG A 65 6.43 19.96 -5.26
N ILE A 66 5.23 19.42 -5.44
CA ILE A 66 4.88 18.08 -4.93
C ILE A 66 5.75 17.00 -5.58
N GLU A 67 6.00 17.09 -6.89
CA GLU A 67 6.87 16.15 -7.60
C GLU A 67 8.28 16.14 -7.01
N THR A 68 8.86 17.33 -6.78
CA THR A 68 10.18 17.47 -6.14
C THR A 68 10.21 16.87 -4.72
N GLU A 69 9.19 17.14 -3.91
CA GLU A 69 9.09 16.60 -2.55
C GLU A 69 8.96 15.08 -2.54
N LEU A 70 8.22 14.53 -3.51
CA LEU A 70 7.99 13.10 -3.64
C LEU A 70 9.25 12.35 -4.08
N GLU A 71 10.03 12.92 -5.01
CA GLU A 71 11.35 12.40 -5.39
C GLU A 71 12.29 12.36 -4.19
N ALA A 72 12.40 13.47 -3.46
CA ALA A 72 13.23 13.55 -2.26
C ALA A 72 12.79 12.53 -1.20
N ALA A 73 11.49 12.29 -1.04
CA ALA A 73 10.96 11.28 -0.13
C ALA A 73 11.34 9.86 -0.57
N ARG A 74 11.21 9.55 -1.86
CA ARG A 74 11.60 8.25 -2.41
C ARG A 74 13.08 7.98 -2.24
N ASP A 75 13.94 8.97 -2.43
CA ASP A 75 15.38 8.84 -2.20
C ASP A 75 15.69 8.52 -0.73
N ARG A 76 14.99 9.17 0.21
CA ARG A 76 15.14 8.84 1.64
C ARG A 76 14.68 7.42 1.95
N GLN A 77 13.54 6.99 1.39
CA GLN A 77 13.04 5.63 1.55
C GLN A 77 14.02 4.59 0.98
N ALA A 78 14.57 4.84 -0.21
CA ALA A 78 15.56 3.95 -0.83
C ALA A 78 16.83 3.82 0.01
N ARG A 79 17.34 4.94 0.55
CA ARG A 79 18.50 4.94 1.46
C ARG A 79 18.21 4.19 2.76
N ALA A 80 17.04 4.40 3.36
CA ALA A 80 16.63 3.71 4.58
C ALA A 80 16.47 2.20 4.33
N ALA A 81 15.87 1.80 3.22
CA ALA A 81 15.74 0.40 2.83
C ALA A 81 17.10 -0.24 2.57
N ALA A 82 18.02 0.44 1.88
CA ALA A 82 19.39 -0.04 1.68
C ALA A 82 20.14 -0.24 3.01
N ALA A 83 19.99 0.69 3.95
CA ALA A 83 20.59 0.58 5.28
C ALA A 83 19.99 -0.60 6.09
N ALA A 84 18.67 -0.81 6.04
CA ALA A 84 18.02 -1.95 6.67
C ALA A 84 18.51 -3.28 6.09
N ASN A 85 18.56 -3.40 4.76
CA ASN A 85 19.05 -4.59 4.08
C ASN A 85 20.54 -4.88 4.39
N ALA A 86 21.37 -3.85 4.56
CA ALA A 86 22.76 -4.01 4.95
C ALA A 86 22.93 -4.46 6.41
N ALA A 87 22.02 -4.05 7.31
CA ALA A 87 22.00 -4.51 8.70
C ALA A 87 21.57 -5.98 8.82
N ASP A 88 20.73 -6.46 7.90
CA ASP A 88 20.24 -7.84 7.85
C ASP A 88 21.14 -8.79 7.04
N ALA A 89 22.24 -8.29 6.44
CA ALA A 89 23.20 -9.14 5.74
C ALA A 89 23.78 -10.17 6.72
N PRO A 90 23.71 -11.49 6.41
CA PRO A 90 24.27 -12.50 7.30
C PRO A 90 25.75 -12.20 7.46
N LYS A 91 26.22 -12.05 8.70
CA LYS A 91 27.65 -12.06 9.00
C LYS A 91 28.18 -13.37 8.45
N SER A 92 28.75 -13.32 7.24
CA SER A 92 29.46 -14.43 6.65
C SER A 92 30.45 -14.86 7.72
N SER A 93 30.21 -16.05 8.27
CA SER A 93 31.15 -16.73 9.14
C SER A 93 32.40 -16.93 8.29
N ALA A 94 33.30 -15.95 8.36
CA ALA A 94 34.66 -16.08 7.91
C ALA A 94 35.25 -17.24 8.72
N ARG A 95 35.10 -18.46 8.20
CA ARG A 95 35.89 -19.60 8.64
C ARG A 95 37.34 -19.17 8.38
N PRO A 96 38.18 -18.99 9.42
CA PRO A 96 39.56 -18.63 9.17
C PRO A 96 40.20 -19.82 8.44
N ASN A 97 40.59 -19.59 7.19
CA ASN A 97 41.48 -20.48 6.46
C ASN A 97 42.85 -20.41 7.14
N ASN A 98 43.07 -21.26 8.14
CA ASN A 98 44.42 -21.56 8.62
C ASN A 98 45.06 -22.57 7.67
N GLY A 99 45.57 -22.07 6.55
CA GLY A 99 46.69 -22.69 5.88
C GLY A 99 47.95 -22.08 6.48
N ASN A 100 48.65 -22.83 7.34
CA ASN A 100 50.11 -22.82 7.55
C ASN A 100 50.50 -23.64 8.80
N ARG A 101 50.72 -24.95 8.61
CA ARG A 101 51.88 -25.75 9.08
C ARG A 101 51.68 -27.23 8.76
#